data_AF-A0A101UYD2-F1
#
_entry.id   AF-A0A101UYD2-F1
#
_cell.length_a   1.000
_cell.length_b   1.000
_cell.length_c   1.000
_cell.angle_alpha   90.00
_cell.angle_beta   90.00
_cell.angle_gamma   90.00
#
_symmetry.space_group_name_H-M   'P 1'
#
loop_
_entity.id
_entity.type
_entity.pdbx_description
1 polymer ?
#
loop_
_entity_poly.entity_id
_entity_poly.type
_entity_poly.pdbx_seq_one_letter_code
_entity_poly.pdbx_strand_id
1 'polypeptide(L)'
;MTSLAERAHAAAVFIRHNTAASPHGRYRGEEHARTAVRLAAALGLGLDQITIAPDWLRRRTTPGEPVLATATCPDTGEKYVFLARFPIYDDEAFELLGPCPECSGQVPLATVRHLADLGTHLARPPLRPEDIAHPNTVPDTFTGDEGHTSTCPYGETL
;
A
#
# COMPACT_ATOMS: atom_id res chain seq x y z
N MET A 1 -24.27 14.26 5.02
CA MET A 1 -24.03 13.03 4.21
C MET A 1 -23.66 13.49 2.82
N THR A 2 -22.46 13.14 2.33
CA THR A 2 -22.06 13.41 0.95
C THR A 2 -22.67 12.35 0.02
N SER A 3 -23.25 12.80 -1.08
CA SER A 3 -23.80 11.94 -2.13
C SER A 3 -22.69 11.18 -2.86
N LEU A 4 -23.06 10.08 -3.52
CA LEU A 4 -22.14 9.33 -4.39
C LEU A 4 -21.56 10.22 -5.50
N ALA A 5 -22.39 11.13 -6.05
CA ALA A 5 -21.97 12.08 -7.07
C ALA A 5 -20.89 13.05 -6.57
N GLU A 6 -21.05 13.60 -5.37
CA GLU A 6 -20.05 14.48 -4.76
C GLU A 6 -18.74 13.74 -4.49
N ARG A 7 -18.80 12.51 -3.98
CA ARG A 7 -17.61 11.68 -3.75
C ARG A 7 -16.88 11.36 -5.06
N ALA A 8 -17.61 10.98 -6.11
CA ALA A 8 -17.04 10.70 -7.43
C ALA A 8 -16.42 11.96 -8.06
N HIS A 9 -17.10 13.10 -7.93
CA HIS A 9 -16.58 14.38 -8.43
C HIS A 9 -15.31 14.80 -7.69
N ALA A 10 -15.29 14.69 -6.36
CA ALA A 10 -14.12 15.01 -5.54
C ALA A 10 -12.91 14.15 -5.93
N ALA A 11 -13.10 12.84 -6.13
CA ALA A 11 -12.03 11.95 -6.60
C ALA A 11 -11.50 12.35 -7.99
N ALA A 12 -12.39 12.68 -8.94
CA ALA A 12 -11.99 13.12 -10.27
C ALA A 12 -11.23 14.46 -10.25
N VAL A 13 -11.66 15.41 -9.41
CA VAL A 13 -10.94 16.68 -9.20
C VAL A 13 -9.56 16.43 -8.58
N PHE A 14 -9.48 15.56 -7.57
CA PHE A 14 -8.24 15.19 -6.91
C PHE A 14 -7.23 14.61 -7.91
N ILE A 15 -7.65 13.66 -8.75
CA ILE A 15 -6.78 13.06 -9.78
C ILE A 15 -6.27 14.12 -10.75
N ARG A 16 -7.17 14.94 -11.32
CA ARG A 16 -6.77 16.00 -12.26
C ARG A 16 -5.78 16.98 -11.65
N HIS A 17 -6.04 17.42 -10.43
CA HIS A 17 -5.19 18.38 -9.73
C HIS A 17 -3.80 17.81 -9.46
N ASN A 18 -3.70 16.63 -8.84
CA ASN A 18 -2.41 16.01 -8.48
C ASN A 18 -1.62 15.58 -9.73
N THR A 19 -2.30 15.14 -10.78
CA THR A 19 -1.67 14.86 -12.08
C THR A 19 -0.97 16.09 -12.66
N ALA A 20 -1.61 17.26 -12.55
CA ALA A 20 -1.05 18.52 -13.06
C ALA A 20 0.03 19.11 -12.15
N ALA A 21 -0.11 18.95 -10.82
CA ALA A 21 0.78 19.55 -9.83
C ALA A 21 2.00 18.67 -9.47
N SER A 22 2.05 17.41 -9.92
CA SER A 22 3.09 16.47 -9.53
C SER A 22 4.49 16.92 -9.95
N PRO A 23 5.46 16.98 -9.01
CA PRO A 23 6.85 17.30 -9.33
C PRO A 23 7.56 16.17 -10.08
N HIS A 24 6.95 14.97 -10.16
CA HIS A 24 7.49 13.80 -10.84
C HIS A 24 6.98 13.65 -12.29
N GLY A 25 6.29 14.68 -12.80
CA GLY A 25 5.69 14.69 -14.13
C GLY A 25 4.28 14.09 -14.16
N ARG A 26 3.59 14.32 -15.28
CA ARG A 26 2.17 14.02 -15.44
C ARG A 26 1.83 12.54 -15.23
N TYR A 27 2.60 11.66 -15.84
CA TYR A 27 2.36 10.21 -15.79
C TYR A 27 2.42 9.67 -14.35
N ARG A 28 3.50 9.99 -13.61
CA ARG A 28 3.66 9.64 -12.20
C ARG A 28 2.61 10.29 -11.30
N GLY A 29 2.28 11.56 -11.58
CA GLY A 29 1.24 12.28 -10.85
C GLY A 29 -0.12 11.58 -10.94
N GLU A 30 -0.45 11.07 -12.12
CA GLU A 30 -1.67 10.30 -12.33
C GLU A 30 -1.64 8.95 -11.58
N GLU A 31 -0.54 8.19 -11.68
CA GLU A 31 -0.36 6.93 -10.95
C GLU A 31 -0.48 7.10 -9.43
N HIS A 32 0.19 8.11 -8.87
CA HIS A 32 0.13 8.44 -7.45
C HIS A 32 -1.30 8.81 -7.03
N ALA A 33 -1.97 9.67 -7.79
CA ALA A 33 -3.30 10.14 -7.44
C ALA A 33 -4.35 9.01 -7.54
N ARG A 34 -4.27 8.16 -8.56
CA ARG A 34 -5.14 6.97 -8.70
C ARG A 34 -4.91 5.98 -7.58
N THR A 35 -3.64 5.75 -7.23
CA THR A 35 -3.26 4.88 -6.11
C THR A 35 -3.88 5.36 -4.79
N ALA A 36 -3.83 6.66 -4.51
CA ALA A 36 -4.45 7.24 -3.31
C ALA A 36 -5.97 7.04 -3.28
N VAL A 37 -6.65 7.36 -4.40
CA VAL A 37 -8.11 7.18 -4.51
C VAL A 37 -8.50 5.73 -4.32
N ARG A 38 -7.76 4.80 -4.93
CA ARG A 38 -8.05 3.37 -4.83
C ARG A 38 -7.84 2.84 -3.42
N LEU A 39 -6.75 3.20 -2.75
CA LEU A 39 -6.50 2.76 -1.37
C LEU A 39 -7.53 3.35 -0.41
N ALA A 40 -7.87 4.63 -0.54
CA ALA A 40 -8.91 5.28 0.25
C ALA A 40 -10.25 4.53 0.11
N ALA A 41 -10.64 4.19 -1.13
CA ALA A 41 -11.85 3.43 -1.39
C ALA A 41 -11.79 2.00 -0.79
N ALA A 42 -10.66 1.30 -0.95
CA ALA A 42 -10.47 -0.06 -0.44
C ALA A 42 -10.57 -0.13 1.09
N LEU A 43 -10.08 0.89 1.80
CA LEU A 43 -10.05 0.94 3.26
C LEU A 43 -11.23 1.72 3.87
N GLY A 44 -12.10 2.32 3.06
CA GLY A 44 -13.19 3.16 3.55
C GLY A 44 -12.71 4.46 4.21
N LEU A 45 -11.55 4.97 3.82
CA LEU A 45 -10.94 6.20 4.34
C LEU A 45 -11.21 7.39 3.40
N GLY A 46 -11.06 8.60 3.93
CA GLY A 46 -10.93 9.82 3.15
C GLY A 46 -9.53 9.97 2.56
N LEU A 47 -9.43 10.79 1.51
CA LEU A 47 -8.15 11.04 0.83
C LEU A 47 -7.15 11.81 1.71
N ASP A 48 -7.63 12.56 2.70
CA ASP A 48 -6.82 13.27 3.68
C ASP A 48 -6.13 12.33 4.69
N GLN A 49 -6.55 11.06 4.77
CA GLN A 49 -5.86 10.03 5.55
C GLN A 49 -4.82 9.24 4.74
N ILE A 50 -4.70 9.49 3.43
CA ILE A 50 -3.76 8.79 2.54
C ILE A 50 -2.63 9.74 2.13
N THR A 51 -1.39 9.31 2.36
CA THR A 51 -0.20 9.98 1.82
C THR A 51 0.51 9.07 0.84
N ILE A 52 1.03 9.64 -0.25
CA ILE A 52 1.75 8.90 -1.28
C ILE A 52 3.20 9.36 -1.32
N ALA A 53 4.11 8.41 -1.48
CA ALA A 53 5.51 8.67 -1.75
C ALA A 53 6.04 7.70 -2.81
N PRO A 54 7.04 8.10 -3.59
CA PRO A 54 7.90 7.14 -4.29
C PRO A 54 8.60 6.20 -3.29
N ASP A 55 8.79 4.93 -3.68
CA ASP A 55 9.44 3.92 -2.83
C ASP A 55 10.96 4.12 -2.71
N TRP A 56 11.64 4.55 -3.78
CA TRP A 56 13.10 4.74 -3.89
C TRP A 56 13.99 3.53 -3.54
N LEU A 57 13.40 2.43 -3.09
CA LEU A 57 14.07 1.22 -2.65
C LEU A 57 13.96 0.14 -3.72
N ARG A 58 12.73 -0.33 -3.97
CA ARG A 58 12.40 -1.39 -4.92
C ARG A 58 12.36 -0.84 -6.33
N ARG A 59 12.98 -1.56 -7.26
CA ARG A 59 13.06 -1.26 -8.70
C ARG A 59 13.36 0.20 -9.07
N ARG A 60 14.63 0.45 -9.43
CA ARG A 60 15.13 1.77 -9.88
C ARG A 60 15.13 1.98 -11.40
N THR A 61 14.26 1.28 -12.14
CA THR A 61 14.11 1.50 -13.59
C THR A 61 12.88 2.36 -13.83
N THR A 62 13.05 3.52 -14.45
CA THR A 62 11.93 4.34 -14.92
C THR A 62 11.71 4.07 -16.41
N PRO A 63 10.49 3.73 -16.86
CA PRO A 63 9.25 3.46 -16.10
C PRO A 63 9.34 2.13 -15.34
N GLY A 64 8.65 2.00 -14.20
CA GLY A 64 8.70 0.74 -13.43
C GLY A 64 8.72 0.81 -11.90
N GLU A 65 8.72 2.00 -11.32
CA GLU A 65 8.90 2.16 -9.87
C GLU A 65 7.56 1.97 -9.11
N PRO A 66 7.54 1.13 -8.06
CA PRO A 66 6.39 1.01 -7.18
C PRO A 66 6.03 2.31 -6.45
N VAL A 67 4.76 2.40 -6.03
CA VAL A 67 4.25 3.54 -5.25
C VAL A 67 4.02 3.10 -3.80
N LEU A 68 4.58 3.86 -2.85
CA LEU A 68 4.24 3.73 -1.44
C LEU A 68 3.01 4.56 -1.12
N ALA A 69 2.04 3.94 -0.47
CA ALA A 69 0.84 4.59 0.02
C ALA A 69 0.72 4.32 1.52
N THR A 70 0.69 5.37 2.33
CA THR A 70 0.49 5.26 3.78
C THR A 70 -0.95 5.65 4.11
N ALA A 71 -1.69 4.73 4.73
CA ALA A 71 -2.97 5.02 5.33
C ALA A 71 -2.80 5.33 6.81
N THR A 72 -3.38 6.42 7.29
CA THR A 72 -3.40 6.79 8.71
C THR A 72 -4.80 6.57 9.26
N CYS A 73 -4.93 5.73 10.29
CA CYS A 73 -6.19 5.55 10.98
C CYS A 73 -6.59 6.87 11.67
N PRO A 74 -7.76 7.45 11.38
CA PRO A 74 -8.14 8.74 11.93
C PRO A 74 -8.35 8.71 13.45
N ASP A 75 -8.78 7.56 13.98
CA ASP A 75 -9.12 7.41 15.40
C ASP A 75 -7.88 7.13 16.27
N THR A 76 -6.93 6.33 15.77
CA THR A 76 -5.75 5.88 16.53
C THR A 76 -4.46 6.57 16.11
N GLY A 77 -4.42 7.19 14.93
CA GLY A 77 -3.19 7.70 14.31
C GLY A 77 -2.22 6.61 13.82
N GLU A 78 -2.60 5.33 13.94
CA GLU A 78 -1.79 4.20 13.45
C GLU A 78 -1.59 4.30 11.94
N LYS A 79 -0.38 3.96 11.49
CA LYS A 79 -0.01 4.04 10.08
C LYS A 79 0.21 2.65 9.51
N TYR A 80 -0.38 2.43 8.34
CA TYR A 80 -0.21 1.22 7.56
C TYR A 80 0.38 1.60 6.21
N VAL A 81 1.50 0.98 5.87
CA VAL A 81 2.21 1.27 4.62
C VAL A 81 1.90 0.18 3.62
N PHE A 82 1.49 0.60 2.43
CA PHE A 82 1.13 -0.27 1.33
C PHE A 82 2.03 0.00 0.13
N LEU A 83 2.34 -1.04 -0.62
CA LEU A 83 3.04 -0.97 -1.89
C LEU A 83 2.04 -1.26 -3.01
N ALA A 84 1.98 -0.39 -4.01
CA ALA A 84 1.36 -0.67 -5.30
C ALA A 84 2.49 -0.96 -6.30
N ARG A 85 2.62 -2.23 -6.71
CA ARG A 85 3.68 -2.63 -7.64
C ARG A 85 3.39 -2.14 -9.06
N PHE A 86 4.46 -1.96 -9.82
CA PHE A 86 4.37 -1.68 -11.23
C PHE A 86 4.34 -2.99 -12.04
N PRO A 87 3.56 -3.06 -13.13
CA PRO A 87 2.60 -2.06 -13.61
C PRO A 87 1.36 -1.93 -12.71
N ILE A 88 0.87 -0.70 -12.49
CA ILE A 88 -0.29 -0.45 -11.62
C ILE A 88 -1.57 -0.68 -12.44
N TYR A 89 -2.23 -1.83 -12.25
CA TYR A 89 -3.56 -2.08 -12.81
C TYR A 89 -4.66 -1.78 -11.79
N ASP A 90 -5.85 -1.36 -12.26
CA ASP A 90 -6.94 -0.90 -11.38
C ASP A 90 -7.46 -1.98 -10.41
N ASP A 91 -7.35 -3.27 -10.74
CA ASP A 91 -7.86 -4.41 -9.97
C ASP A 91 -6.78 -5.17 -9.16
N GLU A 92 -5.53 -4.72 -9.21
CA GLU A 92 -4.46 -5.34 -8.43
C GLU A 92 -4.56 -5.05 -6.93
N ALA A 93 -4.18 -6.05 -6.13
CA ALA A 93 -4.07 -5.90 -4.69
C ALA A 93 -2.94 -4.95 -4.31
N PHE A 94 -3.09 -4.28 -3.17
CA PHE A 94 -1.98 -3.63 -2.50
C PHE A 94 -1.20 -4.66 -1.69
N GLU A 95 0.11 -4.47 -1.54
CA GLU A 95 0.90 -5.25 -0.58
C GLU A 95 1.06 -4.47 0.72
N LEU A 96 0.54 -4.99 1.83
CA LEU A 96 0.80 -4.43 3.15
C LEU A 96 2.25 -4.73 3.52
N LEU A 97 3.01 -3.66 3.81
CA LEU A 97 4.38 -3.77 4.27
C LEU A 97 4.43 -3.92 5.79
N GLY A 98 5.37 -4.72 6.26
CA GLY A 98 5.70 -4.83 7.67
C GLY A 98 7.10 -5.41 7.88
N PRO A 99 7.55 -5.51 9.14
CA PRO A 99 8.89 -5.97 9.45
C PRO A 99 9.04 -7.47 9.15
N CYS A 100 10.06 -7.83 8.38
CA CYS A 100 10.52 -9.20 8.22
C CYS A 100 10.92 -9.78 9.59
N PRO A 101 10.47 -11.00 9.96
CA PRO A 101 10.80 -11.58 11.26
C PRO A 101 12.30 -11.86 11.43
N GLU A 102 13.04 -12.07 10.34
CA GLU A 102 14.47 -12.41 10.38
C GLU A 102 15.38 -11.17 10.35
N CYS A 103 15.05 -10.17 9.52
CA CYS A 103 15.92 -9.01 9.32
C CYS A 103 15.30 -7.67 9.69
N SER A 104 14.03 -7.64 10.12
CA SER A 104 13.25 -6.43 10.41
C SER A 104 13.09 -5.44 9.24
N GLY A 105 13.54 -5.81 8.04
CA GLY A 105 13.34 -5.05 6.82
C GLY A 105 11.86 -4.87 6.52
N GLN A 106 11.45 -3.72 6.01
CA GLN A 106 10.06 -3.49 5.63
C GLN A 106 9.80 -4.24 4.33
N VAL A 107 8.98 -5.29 4.35
CA VAL A 107 8.74 -6.20 3.23
C VAL A 107 7.24 -6.55 3.11
N PRO A 108 6.79 -7.04 1.93
CA PRO A 108 5.40 -7.44 1.72
C PRO A 108 4.99 -8.59 2.63
N LEU A 109 4.05 -8.39 3.55
CA LEU A 109 3.57 -9.45 4.44
C LEU A 109 2.19 -9.99 4.03
N ALA A 110 1.45 -9.22 3.25
CA ALA A 110 0.08 -9.56 2.88
C ALA A 110 -0.39 -8.85 1.61
N THR A 111 -1.34 -9.45 0.90
CA THR A 111 -2.10 -8.79 -0.17
C THR A 111 -3.43 -8.28 0.36
N VAL A 112 -3.77 -7.02 0.06
CA VAL A 112 -4.98 -6.33 0.52
C VAL A 112 -5.71 -5.75 -0.70
N ARG A 113 -6.88 -6.30 -1.01
CA ARG A 113 -7.81 -5.81 -2.04
C ARG A 113 -8.88 -4.91 -1.43
N HIS A 114 -9.30 -5.20 -0.21
CA HIS A 114 -10.31 -4.46 0.54
C HIS A 114 -10.10 -4.53 2.06
N LEU A 115 -10.78 -3.68 2.82
CA LEU A 115 -10.65 -3.53 4.27
C LEU A 115 -10.73 -4.87 5.05
N ALA A 116 -11.55 -5.82 4.60
CA ALA A 116 -11.68 -7.11 5.26
C ALA A 116 -10.39 -7.96 5.22
N ASP A 117 -9.56 -7.81 4.19
CA ASP A 117 -8.27 -8.51 4.10
C ASP A 117 -7.34 -7.99 5.20
N LEU A 118 -7.36 -6.67 5.40
CA LEU A 118 -6.59 -6.02 6.44
C LEU A 118 -7.00 -6.51 7.83
N GLY A 119 -8.29 -6.80 8.07
CA GLY A 119 -8.77 -7.41 9.32
C GLY A 119 -8.22 -8.81 9.60
N THR A 120 -7.75 -9.54 8.59
CA THR A 120 -7.09 -10.84 8.76
C THR A 120 -5.64 -10.68 9.25
N HIS A 121 -5.01 -9.53 8.96
CA HIS A 121 -3.64 -9.23 9.35
C HIS A 121 -3.52 -8.33 10.58
N LEU A 122 -4.53 -7.48 10.81
CA LEU A 122 -4.60 -6.61 11.97
C LEU A 122 -5.36 -7.31 13.08
N ALA A 123 -4.63 -7.74 14.10
CA ALA A 123 -5.22 -8.23 15.31
C ALA A 123 -6.06 -7.10 15.98
N ARG A 124 -7.40 -7.25 16.11
CA ARG A 124 -8.25 -6.32 16.90
C ARG A 124 -9.37 -7.03 17.70
N PRO A 125 -9.81 -6.47 18.85
CA PRO A 125 -10.29 -7.22 20.01
C PRO A 125 -11.82 -7.52 20.14
N PRO A 126 -12.22 -8.43 21.06
CA PRO A 126 -11.33 -9.25 21.87
C PRO A 126 -10.79 -10.40 21.01
N LEU A 127 -9.47 -10.38 20.81
CA LEU A 127 -8.76 -11.46 20.17
C LEU A 127 -8.76 -12.64 21.11
N ARG A 128 -9.13 -13.80 20.60
CA ARG A 128 -9.15 -15.08 21.28
C ARG A 128 -7.80 -15.77 21.03
N PRO A 129 -7.36 -16.70 21.90
CA PRO A 129 -6.07 -17.42 21.77
C PRO A 129 -5.90 -18.16 20.42
N GLU A 130 -7.00 -18.28 19.71
CA GLU A 130 -7.25 -19.02 18.50
C GLU A 130 -7.49 -18.09 17.30
N ASP A 131 -7.25 -16.78 17.41
CA ASP A 131 -7.35 -15.89 16.23
C ASP A 131 -6.10 -15.96 15.34
N ILE A 132 -5.32 -17.03 15.61
CA ILE A 132 -4.60 -17.96 14.73
C ILE A 132 -3.93 -17.31 13.52
N ALA A 133 -2.62 -17.20 13.67
CA ALA A 133 -1.69 -17.29 12.56
C ALA A 133 -2.03 -18.51 11.68
N HIS A 134 -2.49 -18.24 10.44
CA HIS A 134 -1.99 -19.05 9.34
C HIS A 134 -0.59 -18.53 9.04
N PRO A 135 0.48 -19.23 9.44
CA PRO A 135 1.76 -18.94 8.85
C PRO A 135 1.63 -19.20 7.34
N ASN A 136 2.05 -18.22 6.56
CA ASN A 136 2.73 -18.44 5.29
C ASN A 136 1.87 -18.77 4.05
N THR A 137 1.20 -17.76 3.51
CA THR A 137 1.59 -17.32 2.15
C THR A 137 1.84 -15.83 2.22
N VAL A 138 3.06 -15.46 2.61
CA VAL A 138 3.58 -14.15 2.23
C VAL A 138 3.36 -13.98 0.72
N PRO A 139 3.12 -12.76 0.22
CA PRO A 139 3.02 -12.54 -1.22
C PRO A 139 4.21 -13.18 -1.95
N ASP A 140 4.01 -13.64 -3.20
CA ASP A 140 5.10 -14.22 -4.02
C ASP A 140 6.30 -13.27 -4.16
N THR A 141 6.07 -11.98 -3.91
CA THR A 141 7.03 -10.89 -3.95
C THR A 141 7.81 -10.69 -2.65
N PHE A 142 7.48 -11.40 -1.56
CA PHE A 142 8.22 -11.32 -0.30
C PHE A 142 9.64 -11.88 -0.44
N THR A 143 9.80 -13.04 -1.06
CA THR A 143 11.12 -13.62 -1.31
C THR A 143 11.82 -12.83 -2.41
N GLY A 144 13.03 -12.37 -2.13
CA GLY A 144 13.78 -11.49 -3.04
C GLY A 144 13.34 -10.03 -2.99
N ASP A 145 12.45 -9.62 -2.08
CA ASP A 145 12.10 -8.21 -1.93
C ASP A 145 13.32 -7.37 -1.52
N GLU A 146 13.54 -6.23 -2.17
CA GLU A 146 14.67 -5.35 -1.88
C GLU A 146 14.56 -4.65 -0.50
N GLY A 147 13.44 -4.82 0.20
CA GLY A 147 13.26 -4.45 1.59
C GLY A 147 14.03 -5.32 2.58
N HIS A 148 14.47 -6.52 2.19
CA HIS A 148 15.33 -7.36 3.01
C HIS A 148 16.73 -6.76 3.17
N THR A 149 17.39 -7.08 4.29
CA THR A 149 18.82 -6.77 4.42
C THR A 149 19.65 -7.74 3.59
N SER A 150 20.87 -7.36 3.21
CA SER A 150 21.77 -8.18 2.38
C SER A 150 22.18 -9.53 3.01
N THR A 151 21.94 -9.72 4.30
CA THR A 151 22.22 -10.95 5.04
C THR A 151 20.98 -11.77 5.35
N CYS A 152 19.79 -11.31 4.93
CA CYS A 152 18.54 -12.01 5.20
C CYS A 152 18.44 -13.28 4.35
N PRO A 153 18.04 -14.43 4.92
CA PRO A 153 17.85 -15.67 4.16
C PRO A 153 16.73 -15.58 3.10
N TYR A 154 15.84 -14.58 3.22
CA TYR A 154 14.76 -14.33 2.27
C TYR A 154 15.08 -13.24 1.23
N GLY A 155 16.22 -12.56 1.35
CA GLY A 155 16.65 -11.51 0.42
C GLY A 155 17.14 -12.09 -0.92
N GLU A 156 17.38 -11.22 -1.90
CA GLU A 156 18.06 -11.63 -3.13
C GLU A 156 19.43 -12.25 -2.80
N THR A 157 19.62 -13.49 -3.21
CA THR A 157 20.92 -14.14 -3.14
C THR A 157 21.78 -13.54 -4.25
N LEU A 158 22.81 -12.78 -3.87
CA LEU A 158 23.83 -12.28 -4.78
C LEU A 158 24.58 -13.43 -5.49
#